data_AF-A0A936J8R4-F1
#
_entry.id   AF-A0A936J8R4-F1
#
_cell.length_a   1.000
_cell.length_b   1.000
_cell.length_c   1.000
_cell.angle_alpha   90.00
_cell.angle_beta   90.00
_cell.angle_gamma   90.00
#
_symmetry.space_group_name_H-M   'P 1'
#
loop_
_entity.id
_entity.type
_entity.pdbx_description
1 polymer ?
#
loop_
_entity_poly.entity_id
_entity_poly.type
_entity_poly.pdbx_seq_one_letter_code
_entity_poly.pdbx_strand_id
1 'polypeptide(L)'
;MKIPFYVLFGTAAALGGYFFVSSVFGGLSLGGASALAAKGVLLVAAVAGSGVLYWAYRLGEVQGRWLAGFGAVLLAVLAFQLVMVAGRLALG
;
A
#
# COMPACT_ATOMS: atom_id res chain seq x y z
N MET A 1 1.36 -4.06 22.22
CA MET A 1 1.70 -3.34 20.97
C MET A 1 2.17 -4.26 19.84
N LYS A 2 2.89 -5.36 20.10
CA LYS A 2 3.28 -6.35 19.05
C LYS A 2 2.10 -6.93 18.26
N ILE A 3 1.10 -7.47 18.96
CA ILE A 3 -0.09 -8.11 18.34
C ILE A 3 -0.83 -7.16 17.39
N PRO A 4 -1.24 -5.94 17.79
CA PRO A 4 -1.93 -5.03 16.88
C PRO A 4 -1.04 -4.55 15.72
N PHE A 5 0.28 -4.41 15.92
CA PHE A 5 1.22 -4.10 14.83
C PHE A 5 1.22 -5.19 13.75
N TYR A 6 1.33 -6.46 14.13
CA TYR A 6 1.34 -7.56 13.17
C TYR A 6 0.02 -7.75 12.44
N VAL A 7 -1.11 -7.57 13.14
CA VAL A 7 -2.44 -7.62 12.52
C VAL A 7 -2.56 -6.53 11.45
N LEU A 8 -2.18 -5.29 11.77
CA LEU A 8 -2.27 -4.17 10.83
C LEU A 8 -1.27 -4.31 9.67
N PHE A 9 -0.04 -4.73 9.99
CA PHE A 9 1.00 -5.00 9.00
C PHE A 9 0.59 -6.10 8.02
N GLY A 10 0.09 -7.23 8.52
CA GLY A 10 -0.37 -8.34 7.71
C GLY A 10 -1.56 -7.97 6.83
N THR A 11 -2.50 -7.19 7.37
CA THR A 11 -3.65 -6.68 6.60
C THR A 11 -3.21 -5.73 5.49
N ALA A 12 -2.31 -4.80 5.78
CA ALA A 12 -1.76 -3.87 4.80
C ALA A 12 -0.94 -4.60 3.70
N ALA A 13 -0.15 -5.60 4.09
CA ALA A 13 0.59 -6.43 3.14
C ALA A 13 -0.33 -7.28 2.26
N ALA A 14 -1.39 -7.87 2.82
CA ALA A 14 -2.37 -8.63 2.07
C ALA A 14 -3.15 -7.75 1.07
N LEU A 15 -3.57 -6.55 1.50
CA LEU A 15 -4.21 -5.56 0.62
C LEU A 15 -3.26 -5.12 -0.49
N GLY A 16 -2.01 -4.77 -0.16
CA GLY A 16 -1.00 -4.39 -1.14
C GLY A 16 -0.74 -5.50 -2.16
N GLY A 17 -0.63 -6.76 -1.71
CA GLY A 17 -0.50 -7.93 -2.57
C GLY A 17 -1.70 -8.13 -3.48
N TYR A 18 -2.93 -8.00 -2.96
CA TYR A 18 -4.15 -8.07 -3.76
C TYR A 18 -4.18 -7.01 -4.86
N PHE A 19 -3.84 -5.75 -4.55
CA PHE A 19 -3.81 -4.67 -5.53
C PHE A 19 -2.70 -4.85 -6.58
N PHE A 20 -1.54 -5.37 -6.18
CA PHE A 20 -0.46 -5.72 -7.11
C PHE A 20 -0.85 -6.86 -8.06
N VAL A 21 -1.37 -7.97 -7.53
CA VAL A 21 -1.82 -9.11 -8.35
C VAL A 21 -2.92 -8.66 -9.30
N SER A 22 -3.84 -7.81 -8.82
CA SER A 22 -4.93 -7.29 -9.62
C SER A 22 -4.48 -6.25 -10.66
N SER A 23 -3.34 -5.59 -10.49
CA SER A 23 -2.76 -4.71 -11.52
C SER A 23 -2.00 -5.49 -12.58
N VAL A 24 -1.35 -6.59 -12.21
CA VAL A 24 -0.60 -7.43 -13.15
C VAL A 24 -1.55 -8.31 -13.97
N PHE A 25 -2.46 -9.02 -13.29
CA PHE A 25 -3.31 -10.06 -13.87
C PHE A 25 -4.79 -9.65 -14.03
N GLY A 26 -5.24 -8.60 -13.36
CA GLY A 26 -6.64 -8.17 -13.37
C GLY A 26 -6.96 -7.10 -14.43
N GLY A 27 -8.24 -6.96 -14.73
CA GLY A 27 -8.83 -5.87 -15.51
C GLY A 27 -9.29 -4.71 -14.63
N LEU A 28 -8.47 -4.28 -13.65
CA LEU A 28 -8.83 -3.16 -12.79
C LEU A 28 -8.87 -1.86 -13.58
N SER A 29 -10.07 -1.30 -13.73
CA SER A 29 -10.31 0.03 -14.26
C SER A 29 -10.40 1.02 -13.08
N LEU A 30 -9.59 2.07 -13.11
CA LEU A 30 -9.74 3.26 -12.27
C LEU A 30 -10.78 4.22 -12.90
N GLY A 31 -11.99 3.74 -13.16
CA GLY A 31 -13.05 4.54 -13.79
C GLY A 31 -12.84 4.75 -15.30
N GLY A 32 -12.78 6.01 -15.75
CA GLY A 32 -12.57 6.37 -17.18
C GLY A 32 -11.16 6.11 -17.71
N ALA A 33 -10.23 5.74 -16.82
CA ALA A 33 -8.83 5.49 -17.12
C ALA A 33 -8.61 4.36 -18.13
N SER A 34 -7.67 4.54 -19.06
CA SER A 34 -7.18 3.43 -19.88
C SER A 34 -6.60 2.33 -18.98
N ALA A 35 -6.83 1.07 -19.33
CA ALA A 35 -6.38 -0.08 -18.53
C ALA A 35 -4.88 -0.06 -18.24
N LEU A 36 -4.05 0.51 -19.13
CA LEU A 36 -2.61 0.62 -18.94
C LEU A 36 -2.24 1.66 -17.87
N ALA A 37 -2.92 2.81 -17.84
CA ALA A 37 -2.68 3.86 -16.85
C ALA A 37 -3.12 3.39 -15.45
N ALA A 38 -4.27 2.69 -15.36
CA ALA A 38 -4.75 2.15 -14.10
C ALA A 38 -3.77 1.12 -13.50
N LYS A 39 -3.22 0.24 -14.35
CA LYS A 39 -2.19 -0.73 -13.96
C LYS A 39 -0.90 -0.06 -13.50
N GLY A 40 -0.46 1.00 -14.20
CA GLY A 40 0.73 1.77 -13.82
C GLY A 40 0.60 2.42 -12.44
N VAL A 41 -0.53 3.06 -12.16
CA VAL A 41 -0.80 3.67 -10.84
C VAL A 41 -0.80 2.61 -9.74
N LEU A 42 -1.47 1.48 -9.96
CA LEU A 42 -1.51 0.39 -8.98
C LEU A 42 -0.13 -0.23 -8.73
N LEU A 43 0.69 -0.36 -9.78
CA LEU A 43 2.05 -0.86 -9.66
C LEU A 43 2.91 0.09 -8.82
N VAL A 44 2.89 1.39 -9.12
CA VAL A 44 3.63 2.41 -8.37
C VAL A 44 3.15 2.45 -6.92
N ALA A 45 1.84 2.38 -6.68
CA ALA A 45 1.26 2.33 -5.34
C ALA A 45 1.72 1.10 -4.56
N ALA A 46 1.77 -0.07 -5.21
CA ALA A 46 2.22 -1.32 -4.58
C ALA A 46 3.72 -1.28 -4.24
N VAL A 47 4.57 -0.77 -5.13
CA VAL A 47 6.02 -0.64 -4.89
C VAL A 47 6.28 0.36 -3.76
N ALA A 48 5.64 1.53 -3.79
CA ALA A 48 5.75 2.52 -2.74
C ALA A 48 5.25 1.97 -1.39
N GLY A 49 4.09 1.30 -1.38
CA GLY A 49 3.53 0.66 -0.19
C GLY A 49 4.47 -0.42 0.40
N SER A 50 5.11 -1.21 -0.45
CA SER A 50 6.08 -2.23 -0.05
C SER A 50 7.32 -1.62 0.62
N GLY A 51 7.83 -0.50 0.09
CA GLY A 51 8.95 0.23 0.68
C GLY A 51 8.62 0.77 2.08
N VAL A 52 7.43 1.36 2.25
CA VAL A 52 6.99 1.89 3.55
C VAL A 52 6.71 0.76 4.54
N LEU A 53 6.13 -0.37 4.10
CA LEU A 53 5.97 -1.57 4.93
C LEU A 53 7.33 -2.12 5.39
N TYR A 54 8.30 -2.23 4.48
CA TYR A 54 9.65 -2.66 4.87
C TYR A 54 10.28 -1.74 5.92
N TRP A 55 10.09 -0.43 5.78
CA TRP A 55 10.54 0.55 6.76
C TRP A 55 9.80 0.41 8.11
N ALA A 56 8.48 0.18 8.08
CA ALA A 56 7.67 -0.09 9.27
C ALA A 56 8.11 -1.36 10.00
N TYR A 57 8.49 -2.40 9.26
CA TYR A 57 9.08 -3.63 9.82
C TYR A 57 10.43 -3.35 10.49
N ARG A 58 11.32 -2.60 9.85
CA ARG A 58 12.61 -2.20 10.45
C ARG A 58 12.44 -1.39 11.73
N LEU A 59 11.47 -0.49 11.78
CA LEU A 59 11.16 0.31 12.98
C LEU A 59 10.51 -0.52 14.10
N GLY A 60 9.49 -1.31 13.76
CA GLY A 60 8.72 -2.08 14.73
C GLY A 60 9.51 -3.27 15.28
N GLU A 61 9.98 -4.13 14.38
CA GLU A 61 10.61 -5.41 14.72
C GLU A 61 12.07 -5.26 15.08
N VAL A 62 12.87 -4.66 14.18
CA VAL A 62 14.34 -4.67 14.31
C VAL A 62 14.83 -3.67 15.37
N GLN A 63 14.18 -2.52 15.49
CA GLN A 63 14.53 -1.51 16.50
C GLN A 63 13.70 -1.62 17.79
N GLY A 64 12.72 -2.54 17.85
CA GLY A 64 11.81 -2.68 18.99
C GLY A 64 10.90 -1.47 19.22
N ARG A 65 10.78 -0.54 18.26
CA ARG A 65 9.97 0.68 18.36
C ARG A 65 8.56 0.45 17.79
N TRP A 66 7.81 -0.42 18.45
CA TRP A 66 6.48 -0.88 17.99
C TRP A 66 5.48 0.25 17.68
N LEU A 67 5.46 1.32 18.47
CA LEU A 67 4.59 2.49 18.25
C LEU A 67 4.97 3.26 16.98
N ALA A 68 6.28 3.42 16.72
CA ALA A 68 6.77 4.06 15.51
C ALA A 68 6.54 3.19 14.27
N GLY A 69 6.73 1.87 14.40
CA GLY A 69 6.39 0.90 13.35
C GLY A 69 4.89 0.92 13.03
N PHE A 70 4.03 0.99 14.04
CA PHE A 70 2.58 1.12 13.87
C PHE A 70 2.20 2.42 13.14
N GLY A 71 2.79 3.55 13.54
CA GLY A 71 2.63 4.83 12.84
C GLY A 71 3.08 4.77 11.38
N ALA A 72 4.19 4.08 11.10
CA ALA A 72 4.68 3.88 9.74
C ALA A 72 3.73 3.03 8.88
N VAL A 73 3.11 1.98 9.44
CA VAL A 73 2.07 1.20 8.74
C VAL A 73 0.86 2.08 8.43
N LEU A 74 0.40 2.90 9.37
CA LEU A 74 -0.70 3.84 9.13
C LEU A 74 -0.37 4.85 8.03
N LEU A 75 0.84 5.41 8.03
CA LEU A 75 1.30 6.29 6.95
C LEU A 75 1.36 5.56 5.60
N ALA A 76 1.75 4.29 5.56
CA ALA A 76 1.72 3.49 4.34
C ALA A 76 0.30 3.38 3.76
N VAL A 77 -0.69 3.11 4.62
CA VAL A 77 -2.10 3.00 4.23
C VAL A 77 -2.63 4.34 3.73
N LEU A 78 -2.31 5.45 4.42
CA LEU A 78 -2.71 6.79 4.00
C LEU A 78 -2.06 7.21 2.67
N ALA A 79 -0.78 6.92 2.49
CA ALA A 79 -0.08 7.18 1.23
C ALA A 79 -0.70 6.37 0.08
N PHE A 80 -1.01 5.09 0.32
CA PHE A 80 -1.68 4.24 -0.66
C PHE A 80 -3.06 4.79 -1.06
N GLN A 81 -3.87 5.19 -0.09
CA GLN A 81 -5.16 5.85 -0.31
C GLN A 81 -5.00 7.12 -1.15
N LEU A 82 -4.01 7.96 -0.83
CA LEU A 82 -3.75 9.21 -1.53
C LEU A 82 -3.34 9.00 -2.99
N VAL A 83 -2.51 7.98 -3.26
CA VAL A 83 -2.15 7.59 -4.64
C VAL A 83 -3.36 7.09 -5.41
N MET A 84 -4.24 6.31 -4.78
CA MET A 84 -5.47 5.82 -5.41
C MET A 84 -6.44 6.96 -5.74
N VAL A 85 -6.61 7.92 -4.82
CA VAL A 85 -7.45 9.11 -5.05
C VAL A 85 -6.85 10.01 -6.12
N ALA A 86 -5.54 10.28 -6.07
CA ALA A 86 -4.85 11.07 -7.07
C ALA A 86 -4.90 10.41 -8.46
N GLY A 87 -4.69 9.10 -8.52
CA GLY A 87 -4.82 8.33 -9.76
C GLY A 87 -6.24 8.37 -10.32
N ARG A 88 -7.25 8.31 -9.46
CA ARG A 88 -8.65 8.46 -9.87
C ARG A 88 -8.96 9.87 -10.40
N LEU A 89 -8.45 10.92 -9.77
CA LEU A 89 -8.65 12.31 -10.20
C LEU A 89 -7.87 12.67 -11.47
N ALA A 90 -6.70 12.06 -11.67
CA ALA A 90 -5.86 12.33 -12.84
C ALA A 90 -6.32 11.58 -14.11
N LEU A 91 -7.11 10.52 -13.94
CA LEU A 91 -7.52 9.63 -15.03
C LEU A 91 -9.04 9.55 -15.27
N GLY A 92 -9.83 10.28 -14.47
CA GLY A 92 -11.29 10.42 -14.61
C GLY A 92 -11.67 11.82 -15.04
#